data_AF-A0A835H309-F1
#
_entry.id   AF-A0A835H309-F1
#
_cell.length_a   1.000
_cell.length_b   1.000
_cell.length_c   1.000
_cell.angle_alpha   90.00
_cell.angle_beta   90.00
_cell.angle_gamma   90.00
#
_symmetry.space_group_name_H-M   'P 1'
#
loop_
_entity.id
_entity.type
_entity.pdbx_description
1 polymer ?
#
loop_
_entity_poly.entity_id
_entity_poly.type
_entity_poly.pdbx_seq_one_letter_code
_entity_poly.pdbx_strand_id
1 'polypeptide(L)'
;MKKKMKSHQMPEQIVFWKWISPKMLGLVTQTSVYHWSIEGKLHSSCHRESEPAKMFDRTANLARNQMINYRCDPAGKWLVLIGIAPGSAERPQLVKGNMQLFSVDQQRSQALEAHGAAFASFKVPGNENPSTLICFASKTSNAGQLTSKLHVIELGAQPGKPAFTKKQADLFFPPDFADDFPVAMQISHKYGLIYVITKLGLLFVYDLETATAVYRNRISPYPIFLTSEASSVGGFYAVNRRGQVLLATVNEATIVPFVSSQLNNLELAVNLAKRGNLPGAENLVGGYV
;
A
#
# COMPACT_ATOMS: atom_id res chain seq x y z
N MET A 1 36.80 -5.34 -4.06
CA MET A 1 36.59 -6.54 -3.21
C MET A 1 35.13 -6.62 -2.78
N LYS A 2 34.47 -7.78 -2.91
CA LYS A 2 33.14 -8.02 -2.32
C LYS A 2 33.37 -8.60 -0.90
N LYS A 3 32.93 -7.91 0.15
CA LYS A 3 33.02 -8.40 1.53
C LYS A 3 31.67 -8.99 1.94
N LYS A 4 31.66 -10.22 2.45
CA LYS A 4 30.46 -10.82 3.03
C LYS A 4 30.03 -10.01 4.24
N MET A 5 28.79 -9.51 4.24
CA MET A 5 28.26 -8.72 5.36
C MET A 5 27.83 -9.63 6.52
N LYS A 6 26.89 -10.55 6.27
CA LYS A 6 26.34 -11.51 7.26
C LYS A 6 25.85 -12.79 6.57
N SER A 7 25.64 -13.86 7.35
CA SER A 7 25.04 -15.13 6.89
C SER A 7 24.14 -15.70 7.98
N HIS A 8 23.02 -16.32 7.60
CA HIS A 8 22.25 -17.12 8.55
C HIS A 8 21.56 -18.27 7.81
N GLN A 9 21.60 -19.47 8.38
CA GLN A 9 20.90 -20.64 7.87
C GLN A 9 19.54 -20.71 8.56
N MET A 10 18.46 -20.42 7.83
CA MET A 10 17.11 -20.50 8.38
C MET A 10 16.71 -21.96 8.67
N PRO A 11 15.92 -22.21 9.73
CA PRO A 11 15.38 -23.53 10.03
C PRO A 11 14.31 -23.98 9.02
N GLU A 12 13.67 -23.02 8.33
CA GLU A 12 12.67 -23.27 7.29
C GLU A 12 13.04 -22.54 6.00
N GLN A 13 12.51 -23.02 4.87
CA GLN A 13 12.66 -22.36 3.58
C GLN A 13 12.01 -20.97 3.61
N ILE A 14 12.78 -19.95 3.18
CA ILE A 14 12.27 -18.62 2.89
C ILE A 14 11.47 -18.69 1.59
N VAL A 15 10.17 -18.42 1.65
CA VAL A 15 9.26 -18.41 0.50
C VAL A 15 9.08 -17.02 -0.10
N PHE A 16 9.37 -15.97 0.66
CA PHE A 16 9.38 -14.57 0.21
C PHE A 16 10.28 -13.73 1.11
N TRP A 17 10.87 -12.68 0.54
CA TRP A 17 11.66 -11.72 1.29
C TRP A 17 11.66 -10.35 0.60
N LYS A 18 11.83 -9.30 1.40
CA LYS A 18 11.85 -7.92 0.92
C LYS A 18 12.62 -7.03 1.88
N TRP A 19 13.34 -6.06 1.36
CA TRP A 19 13.80 -4.92 2.17
C TRP A 19 12.59 -4.12 2.65
N ILE A 20 12.46 -3.98 3.96
CA ILE A 20 11.42 -3.16 4.60
C ILE A 20 11.95 -1.82 5.09
N SER A 21 13.28 -1.71 5.20
CA SER A 21 14.02 -0.46 5.36
C SER A 21 15.39 -0.61 4.68
N PRO A 22 16.20 0.45 4.56
CA PRO A 22 17.55 0.35 3.98
C PRO A 22 18.48 -0.64 4.71
N LYS A 23 18.13 -1.06 5.92
CA LYS A 23 18.97 -1.90 6.79
C LYS A 23 18.28 -3.15 7.30
N MET A 24 17.02 -3.39 6.95
CA MET A 24 16.23 -4.49 7.51
C MET A 24 15.51 -5.26 6.41
N LEU A 25 15.69 -6.59 6.45
CA LEU A 25 14.97 -7.55 5.62
C LEU A 25 13.76 -8.09 6.39
N GLY A 26 12.61 -8.12 5.75
CA GLY A 26 11.50 -9.00 6.12
C GLY A 26 11.66 -10.33 5.41
N LEU A 27 11.73 -11.42 6.17
CA LEU A 27 11.85 -12.79 5.68
C LEU A 27 10.56 -13.54 6.01
N VAL A 28 9.99 -14.25 5.05
CA VAL A 28 8.75 -15.00 5.21
C VAL A 28 9.04 -16.46 4.94
N THR A 29 8.79 -17.32 5.92
CA THR A 29 8.86 -18.79 5.78
C THR A 29 7.46 -19.35 5.52
N GLN A 30 7.33 -20.68 5.52
CA GLN A 30 6.02 -21.31 5.38
C GLN A 30 5.10 -20.99 6.57
N THR A 31 5.66 -20.80 7.76
CA THR A 31 4.90 -20.67 9.01
C THR A 31 5.03 -19.30 9.69
N SER A 32 6.11 -18.55 9.49
CA SER A 32 6.36 -17.31 10.25
C SER A 32 7.00 -16.20 9.42
N VAL A 33 6.99 -14.99 9.98
CA VAL A 33 7.67 -13.81 9.45
C VAL A 33 8.77 -13.38 10.42
N TYR A 34 9.93 -13.02 9.89
CA TYR A 34 11.11 -12.60 10.64
C TYR A 34 11.63 -11.26 10.13
N HIS A 35 12.27 -10.49 11.01
CA HIS A 35 13.05 -9.32 10.65
C HIS A 35 14.54 -9.60 10.85
N TRP A 36 15.36 -9.24 9.87
CA TRP A 36 16.80 -9.41 9.96
C TRP A 36 17.52 -8.13 9.57
N SER A 37 18.19 -7.52 10.57
CA SER A 37 19.02 -6.32 10.35
C SER A 37 20.38 -6.70 9.77
N ILE A 38 20.88 -5.91 8.84
CA ILE A 38 22.26 -6.03 8.33
C ILE A 38 23.29 -5.40 9.26
N GLU A 39 22.86 -4.62 10.25
CA GLU A 39 23.75 -4.04 11.25
C GLU A 39 24.16 -5.10 12.29
N GLY A 40 25.46 -5.15 12.60
CA GLY A 40 25.97 -5.88 13.75
C GLY A 40 25.75 -5.09 15.04
N LYS A 41 25.58 -5.76 16.18
CA LYS A 41 25.52 -5.07 17.49
C LYS A 41 26.85 -4.32 17.70
N LEU A 42 26.83 -2.99 17.70
CA LEU A 42 28.03 -2.15 17.87
C LEU A 42 28.47 -1.97 19.33
N HIS A 43 27.79 -2.57 20.30
CA HIS A 43 28.01 -2.35 21.74
C HIS A 43 27.94 -3.66 22.55
N SER A 44 28.86 -4.57 22.28
CA SER A 44 29.36 -5.53 23.27
C SER A 44 30.56 -6.23 22.64
N SER A 45 31.60 -6.48 23.43
CA SER A 45 32.87 -7.17 23.11
C SER A 45 32.72 -8.61 22.56
N CYS A 46 31.53 -8.99 22.12
CA CYS A 46 31.18 -10.25 21.50
C CYS A 46 30.48 -9.95 20.16
N HIS A 47 31.17 -10.22 19.06
CA HIS A 47 30.66 -10.16 17.69
C HIS A 47 29.58 -11.23 17.44
N ARG A 48 28.45 -11.20 18.16
CA ARG A 48 27.27 -11.97 17.75
C ARG A 48 26.62 -11.24 16.57
N GLU A 49 26.73 -11.84 15.39
CA GLU A 49 25.87 -11.50 14.26
C GLU A 49 24.41 -11.53 14.75
N SER A 50 23.65 -10.45 14.56
CA SER A 50 22.23 -10.47 14.92
C SER A 50 21.51 -11.49 14.04
N GLU A 51 20.86 -12.48 14.64
CA GLU A 51 20.07 -13.49 13.94
C GLU A 51 18.70 -12.91 13.54
N PRO A 52 18.00 -13.51 12.55
CA PRO A 52 16.63 -13.15 12.23
C PRO A 52 15.71 -13.28 13.45
N ALA A 53 15.04 -12.19 13.83
CA ALA A 53 14.10 -12.16 14.93
C ALA A 53 12.69 -12.46 14.41
N LYS A 54 12.01 -13.46 15.00
CA LYS A 54 10.63 -13.79 14.66
C LYS A 54 9.71 -12.63 15.08
N MET A 55 8.83 -12.22 14.17
CA MET A 55 7.84 -11.18 14.41
C MET A 55 6.47 -11.76 14.72
N PHE A 56 5.98 -12.69 13.90
CA PHE A 56 4.68 -13.34 14.08
C PHE A 56 4.56 -14.63 13.27
N ASP A 57 3.57 -15.45 13.61
CA ASP A 57 3.15 -16.62 12.84
C ASP A 57 2.10 -16.27 11.79
N ARG A 58 2.22 -16.88 10.62
CA ARG A 58 1.27 -16.73 9.51
C ARG A 58 -0.10 -17.26 9.91
N THR A 59 -1.13 -16.46 9.69
CA THR A 59 -2.52 -16.88 9.93
C THR A 59 -3.00 -17.90 8.88
N ALA A 60 -3.99 -18.71 9.25
CA ALA A 60 -4.51 -19.78 8.41
C ALA A 60 -5.05 -19.31 7.05
N ASN A 61 -5.57 -18.08 6.93
CA ASN A 61 -6.03 -17.51 5.66
C ASN A 61 -4.89 -17.27 4.64
N LEU A 62 -3.63 -17.28 5.10
CA LEU A 62 -2.45 -17.21 4.24
C LEU A 62 -1.82 -18.57 3.96
N ALA A 63 -2.40 -19.67 4.45
CA ALA A 63 -1.90 -21.01 4.17
C ALA A 63 -1.94 -21.31 2.67
N ARG A 64 -0.84 -21.83 2.11
CA ARG A 64 -0.68 -22.17 0.69
C ARG A 64 -0.85 -21.00 -0.31
N ASN A 65 -0.90 -19.76 0.16
CA ASN A 65 -0.91 -18.60 -0.72
C ASN A 65 0.50 -18.32 -1.26
N GLN A 66 0.57 -17.80 -2.48
CA GLN A 66 1.78 -17.16 -2.99
C GLN A 66 1.95 -15.80 -2.30
N MET A 67 3.05 -15.61 -1.58
CA MET A 67 3.36 -14.31 -0.96
C MET A 67 3.78 -13.32 -2.03
N ILE A 68 3.14 -12.14 -2.07
CA ILE A 68 3.39 -11.12 -3.10
C ILE A 68 3.94 -9.83 -2.53
N ASN A 69 3.70 -9.54 -1.26
CA ASN A 69 4.24 -8.35 -0.62
C ASN A 69 4.31 -8.49 0.89
N TYR A 70 5.22 -7.73 1.47
CA TYR A 70 5.34 -7.53 2.91
C TYR A 70 5.72 -6.06 3.15
N ARG A 71 5.02 -5.37 4.04
CA ARG A 71 5.33 -3.99 4.41
C ARG A 71 5.35 -3.82 5.91
N CYS A 72 6.12 -2.82 6.33
CA CYS A 72 6.21 -2.32 7.68
C CYS A 72 5.84 -0.83 7.62
N ASP A 73 5.10 -0.33 8.59
CA ASP A 73 4.92 1.11 8.73
C ASP A 73 6.25 1.78 9.15
N PRO A 74 6.40 3.09 8.96
CA PRO A 74 7.65 3.79 9.28
C PRO A 74 8.11 3.65 10.74
N ALA A 75 7.17 3.48 11.69
CA ALA A 75 7.50 3.37 13.12
C ALA A 75 7.80 1.92 13.56
N GLY A 76 7.65 0.92 12.68
CA GLY A 76 7.89 -0.48 13.04
C GLY A 76 6.84 -1.09 13.96
N LYS A 77 5.64 -0.51 14.02
CA LYS A 77 4.55 -0.91 14.92
C LYS A 77 3.46 -1.74 14.25
N TRP A 78 3.37 -1.66 12.93
CA TRP A 78 2.38 -2.35 12.11
C TRP A 78 3.04 -3.06 10.95
N LEU A 79 2.74 -4.35 10.81
CA LEU A 79 3.28 -5.22 9.78
C LEU A 79 2.13 -5.76 8.95
N VAL A 80 2.30 -5.82 7.63
CA VAL A 80 1.29 -6.39 6.74
C VAL A 80 1.92 -7.39 5.78
N LEU A 81 1.41 -8.62 5.80
CA LEU A 81 1.76 -9.68 4.86
C LEU A 81 0.60 -9.90 3.90
N ILE A 82 0.90 -9.97 2.60
CA ILE A 82 -0.10 -10.12 1.54
C ILE A 82 0.24 -11.33 0.70
N GLY A 83 -0.74 -12.20 0.52
CA GLY A 83 -0.65 -13.38 -0.33
C GLY A 83 -1.86 -13.51 -1.24
N ILE A 84 -1.67 -14.21 -2.36
CA ILE A 84 -2.73 -14.50 -3.31
C ILE A 84 -2.91 -16.01 -3.50
N ALA A 85 -4.12 -16.42 -3.87
CA ALA A 85 -4.46 -17.78 -4.24
C ALA A 85 -5.34 -17.77 -5.50
N PRO A 86 -5.43 -18.90 -6.23
CA PRO A 86 -6.40 -19.05 -7.31
C PRO A 86 -7.83 -18.67 -6.86
N GLY A 87 -8.65 -18.24 -7.83
CA GLY A 87 -10.06 -17.96 -7.62
C GLY A 87 -10.87 -19.17 -7.17
N SER A 88 -12.20 -19.01 -7.11
CA SER A 88 -13.08 -20.17 -6.91
C SER A 88 -13.02 -21.12 -8.12
N ALA A 89 -13.54 -22.34 -7.97
CA ALA A 89 -13.56 -23.31 -9.06
C ALA A 89 -14.34 -22.79 -10.29
N GLU A 90 -15.39 -21.98 -10.05
CA GLU A 90 -16.23 -21.39 -11.09
C GLU A 90 -15.56 -20.21 -11.78
N ARG A 91 -14.59 -19.55 -11.13
CA ARG A 91 -13.92 -18.36 -11.67
C ARG A 91 -12.44 -18.31 -11.25
N PRO A 92 -11.61 -19.27 -11.72
CA PRO A 92 -10.24 -19.43 -11.24
C PRO A 92 -9.32 -18.25 -11.57
N GLN A 93 -9.65 -17.48 -12.61
CA GLN A 93 -8.91 -16.29 -13.04
C GLN A 93 -9.08 -15.10 -12.08
N LEU A 94 -10.18 -15.04 -11.32
CA LEU A 94 -10.38 -14.02 -10.31
C LEU A 94 -9.63 -14.41 -9.03
N VAL A 95 -8.35 -14.05 -9.00
CA VAL A 95 -7.43 -14.33 -7.89
C VAL A 95 -8.00 -13.85 -6.56
N LYS A 96 -7.90 -14.69 -5.51
CA LYS A 96 -8.21 -14.32 -4.13
C LYS A 96 -7.03 -13.62 -3.47
N GLY A 97 -7.28 -12.47 -2.85
CA GLY A 97 -6.30 -11.71 -2.08
C GLY A 97 -6.52 -11.89 -0.59
N ASN A 98 -5.48 -12.28 0.13
CA ASN A 98 -5.50 -12.45 1.57
C ASN A 98 -4.40 -11.60 2.20
N MET A 99 -4.72 -11.03 3.35
CA MET A 99 -3.84 -10.16 4.11
C MET A 99 -3.84 -10.56 5.57
N GLN A 100 -2.69 -10.41 6.22
CA GLN A 100 -2.53 -10.48 7.67
C GLN A 100 -1.94 -9.15 8.12
N LEU A 101 -2.72 -8.38 8.88
CA LEU A 101 -2.27 -7.18 9.57
C LEU A 101 -1.87 -7.56 10.99
N PHE A 102 -0.67 -7.21 11.39
CA PHE A 102 -0.13 -7.51 12.71
C PHE A 102 0.26 -6.24 13.45
N SER A 103 -0.20 -6.11 14.69
CA SER A 103 0.24 -5.09 15.64
C SER A 103 1.43 -5.62 16.45
N VAL A 104 2.58 -4.96 16.35
CA VAL A 104 3.78 -5.33 17.12
C VAL A 104 3.56 -5.08 18.61
N ASP A 105 2.96 -3.96 18.99
CA ASP A 105 2.78 -3.65 20.41
C ASP A 105 1.72 -4.55 21.06
N GLN A 106 0.63 -4.87 20.36
CA GLN A 106 -0.43 -5.73 20.90
C GLN A 106 -0.17 -7.22 20.67
N GLN A 107 0.87 -7.59 19.92
CA GLN A 107 1.17 -8.96 19.51
C GLN A 107 -0.05 -9.69 18.92
N ARG A 108 -0.86 -8.97 18.14
CA ARG A 108 -2.14 -9.47 17.63
C ARG A 108 -2.20 -9.39 16.11
N SER A 109 -2.71 -10.46 15.50
CA SER A 109 -2.99 -10.53 14.07
C SER A 109 -4.47 -10.37 13.77
N GLN A 110 -4.77 -9.73 12.64
CA GLN A 110 -6.08 -9.70 12.02
C GLN A 110 -5.97 -10.22 10.58
N ALA A 111 -6.77 -11.25 10.27
CA ALA A 111 -6.93 -11.76 8.92
C ALA A 111 -7.95 -10.91 8.15
N LEU A 112 -7.60 -10.52 6.93
CA LEU A 112 -8.42 -9.65 6.07
C LEU A 112 -8.35 -10.14 4.61
N GLU A 113 -9.37 -9.81 3.82
CA GLU A 113 -9.37 -10.03 2.37
C GLU A 113 -8.88 -8.77 1.65
N ALA A 114 -7.68 -8.83 1.08
CA ALA A 114 -7.10 -7.72 0.32
C ALA A 114 -6.00 -8.22 -0.63
N HIS A 115 -5.87 -7.55 -1.78
CA HIS A 115 -4.88 -7.87 -2.80
C HIS A 115 -3.66 -6.94 -2.75
N GLY A 116 -3.83 -5.73 -2.19
CA GLY A 116 -2.76 -4.76 -2.04
C GLY A 116 -3.02 -3.82 -0.88
N ALA A 117 -1.95 -3.41 -0.20
CA ALA A 117 -2.02 -2.45 0.90
C ALA A 117 -0.78 -1.56 0.96
N ALA A 118 -0.94 -0.39 1.58
CA ALA A 118 0.13 0.53 1.90
C ALA A 118 -0.20 1.31 3.18
N PHE A 119 0.84 1.68 3.93
CA PHE A 119 0.70 2.55 5.09
C PHE A 119 0.82 4.02 4.68
N ALA A 120 0.12 4.89 5.40
CA ALA A 120 0.22 6.33 5.24
C ALA A 120 0.31 7.01 6.61
N SER A 121 0.92 8.20 6.63
CA SER A 121 0.89 9.09 7.79
C SER A 121 -0.09 10.22 7.48
N PHE A 122 -1.02 10.48 8.39
CA PHE A 122 -2.05 11.51 8.21
C PHE A 122 -2.25 12.29 9.51
N LYS A 123 -2.20 13.63 9.44
CA LYS A 123 -2.44 14.48 10.62
C LYS A 123 -3.93 14.75 10.76
N VAL A 124 -4.58 14.03 11.68
CA VAL A 124 -5.97 14.28 12.05
C VAL A 124 -6.09 15.69 12.66
N PRO A 125 -7.05 16.52 12.21
CA PRO A 125 -7.27 17.84 12.80
C PRO A 125 -7.45 17.78 14.32
N GLY A 126 -6.73 18.64 15.05
CA GLY A 126 -6.72 18.65 16.52
C GLY A 126 -5.68 17.73 17.16
N ASN A 127 -5.09 16.79 16.43
CA ASN A 127 -3.99 15.97 16.95
C ASN A 127 -2.62 16.64 16.75
N GLU A 128 -1.76 16.53 17.74
CA GLU A 128 -0.37 17.01 17.67
C GLU A 128 0.46 16.15 16.71
N ASN A 129 0.39 14.82 16.89
CA ASN A 129 1.16 13.84 16.14
C ASN A 129 0.31 13.23 15.01
N PRO A 130 0.93 12.91 13.85
CA PRO A 130 0.24 12.19 12.79
C PRO A 130 -0.22 10.79 13.22
N SER A 131 -1.38 10.40 12.74
CA SER A 131 -1.92 9.05 12.84
C SER A 131 -1.33 8.14 11.76
N THR A 132 -1.19 6.85 12.07
CA THR A 132 -0.86 5.83 11.08
C THR A 132 -2.15 5.31 10.47
N LEU A 133 -2.26 5.41 9.14
CA LEU A 133 -3.34 4.82 8.36
C LEU A 133 -2.84 3.58 7.62
N ILE A 134 -3.73 2.63 7.38
CA ILE A 134 -3.54 1.60 6.35
C ILE A 134 -4.61 1.74 5.28
N CYS A 135 -4.17 1.79 4.04
CA CYS A 135 -5.00 1.71 2.86
C CYS A 135 -4.91 0.29 2.31
N PHE A 136 -6.03 -0.31 1.93
CA PHE A 136 -6.01 -1.62 1.28
C PHE A 136 -7.14 -1.76 0.26
N ALA A 137 -6.85 -2.49 -0.81
CA ALA A 137 -7.73 -2.69 -1.95
C ALA A 137 -8.02 -4.18 -2.12
N SER A 138 -9.28 -4.52 -2.37
CA SER A 138 -9.75 -5.87 -2.58
C SER A 138 -10.68 -5.97 -3.78
N LYS A 139 -10.72 -7.15 -4.38
CA LYS A 139 -11.75 -7.55 -5.34
C LYS A 139 -12.17 -8.99 -5.06
N THR A 140 -13.35 -9.16 -4.49
CA THR A 140 -13.85 -10.46 -4.03
C THR A 140 -15.14 -10.82 -4.75
N SER A 141 -15.45 -12.11 -4.78
CA SER A 141 -16.70 -12.65 -5.30
C SER A 141 -17.36 -13.43 -4.17
N ASN A 142 -18.58 -13.05 -3.80
CA ASN A 142 -19.39 -13.79 -2.84
C ASN A 142 -20.74 -14.12 -3.50
N ALA A 143 -21.09 -15.41 -3.55
CA ALA A 143 -22.31 -15.90 -4.21
C ALA A 143 -22.54 -15.32 -5.63
N GLY A 144 -21.46 -15.15 -6.41
CA GLY A 144 -21.50 -14.59 -7.77
C GLY A 144 -21.50 -13.06 -7.83
N GLN A 145 -21.71 -12.36 -6.72
CA GLN A 145 -21.63 -10.90 -6.65
C GLN A 145 -20.18 -10.43 -6.47
N LEU A 146 -19.68 -9.68 -7.46
CA LEU A 146 -18.37 -9.04 -7.37
C LEU A 146 -18.43 -7.78 -6.51
N THR A 147 -17.53 -7.69 -5.54
CA THR A 147 -17.31 -6.49 -4.72
C THR A 147 -15.86 -6.06 -4.87
N SER A 148 -15.63 -4.80 -5.23
CA SER A 148 -14.28 -4.24 -5.36
C SER A 148 -14.17 -2.95 -4.56
N LYS A 149 -13.36 -2.94 -3.50
CA LYS A 149 -13.34 -1.84 -2.53
C LYS A 149 -11.92 -1.36 -2.27
N LEU A 150 -11.81 -0.06 -2.01
CA LEU A 150 -10.70 0.58 -1.32
C LEU A 150 -11.17 0.91 0.10
N HIS A 151 -10.33 0.63 1.09
CA HIS A 151 -10.53 1.04 2.48
C HIS A 151 -9.36 1.88 2.96
N VAL A 152 -9.66 2.88 3.79
CA VAL A 152 -8.68 3.68 4.53
C VAL A 152 -9.09 3.66 5.99
N ILE A 153 -8.24 3.11 6.86
CA ILE A 153 -8.51 2.99 8.29
C ILE A 153 -7.36 3.51 9.12
N GLU A 154 -7.67 4.09 10.27
CA GLU A 154 -6.69 4.41 11.30
C GLU A 154 -6.24 3.16 12.04
N LEU A 155 -4.96 3.10 12.38
CA LEU A 155 -4.39 2.05 13.20
C LEU A 155 -3.92 2.63 14.53
N GLY A 156 -4.30 1.96 15.63
CA GLY A 156 -3.85 2.34 16.98
C GLY A 156 -4.42 3.67 17.48
N ALA A 157 -5.67 4.00 17.11
CA ALA A 157 -6.37 5.19 17.59
C ALA A 157 -6.30 5.29 19.13
N GLN A 158 -6.00 6.47 19.65
CA GLN A 158 -5.82 6.70 21.08
C GLN A 158 -7.15 7.11 21.73
N PRO A 159 -7.57 6.46 22.83
CA PRO A 159 -8.76 6.87 23.57
C PRO A 159 -8.70 8.34 24.00
N GLY A 160 -9.81 9.07 23.82
CA GLY A 160 -9.90 10.49 24.20
C GLY A 160 -9.29 11.49 23.20
N LYS A 161 -8.68 11.03 22.11
CA LYS A 161 -8.21 11.90 21.01
C LYS A 161 -9.13 11.79 19.78
N PRO A 162 -9.23 12.87 18.97
CA PRO A 162 -9.81 12.78 17.64
C PRO A 162 -9.22 11.63 16.82
N ALA A 163 -10.09 10.85 16.19
CA ALA A 163 -9.72 9.68 15.38
C ALA A 163 -10.08 9.93 13.91
N PHE A 164 -9.29 9.37 13.01
CA PHE A 164 -9.61 9.35 11.59
C PHE A 164 -10.83 8.45 11.35
N THR A 165 -11.87 9.03 10.77
CA THR A 165 -13.09 8.29 10.42
C THR A 165 -12.80 7.39 9.22
N LYS A 166 -12.98 6.08 9.37
CA LYS A 166 -12.83 5.10 8.29
C LYS A 166 -13.50 5.58 6.99
N LYS A 167 -12.75 5.52 5.89
CA LYS A 167 -13.25 5.81 4.54
C LYS A 167 -13.24 4.56 3.69
N GLN A 168 -14.11 4.54 2.69
CA GLN A 168 -14.15 3.49 1.70
C GLN A 168 -14.69 3.99 0.37
N ALA A 169 -14.27 3.36 -0.72
CA ALA A 169 -14.75 3.66 -2.07
C ALA A 169 -14.81 2.39 -2.93
N ASP A 170 -15.59 2.44 -3.99
CA ASP A 170 -15.65 1.37 -4.99
C ASP A 170 -14.53 1.50 -6.01
N LEU A 171 -13.90 0.37 -6.35
CA LEU A 171 -12.97 0.24 -7.47
C LEU A 171 -13.76 -0.29 -8.68
N PHE A 172 -14.14 0.58 -9.60
CA PHE A 172 -14.90 0.15 -10.77
C PHE A 172 -13.97 -0.57 -11.77
N PHE A 173 -14.27 -1.81 -12.17
CA PHE A 173 -13.56 -2.53 -13.24
C PHE A 173 -14.46 -2.58 -14.48
N PRO A 174 -13.98 -2.25 -15.70
CA PRO A 174 -14.81 -2.37 -16.90
C PRO A 174 -14.99 -3.87 -17.23
N PRO A 175 -15.96 -4.22 -18.07
CA PRO A 175 -16.22 -5.61 -18.47
C PRO A 175 -14.97 -6.36 -18.95
N ASP A 176 -14.12 -5.73 -19.77
CA ASP A 176 -12.88 -6.34 -20.29
C ASP A 176 -11.81 -6.65 -19.22
N PHE A 177 -12.01 -6.13 -18.00
CA PHE A 177 -11.13 -6.36 -16.84
C PHE A 177 -11.90 -6.99 -15.67
N ALA A 178 -12.96 -7.74 -15.97
CA ALA A 178 -13.80 -8.35 -14.95
C ALA A 178 -13.02 -9.29 -14.01
N ASP A 179 -11.94 -9.92 -14.49
CA ASP A 179 -11.05 -10.78 -13.70
C ASP A 179 -9.74 -10.11 -13.27
N ASP A 180 -9.51 -8.87 -13.67
CA ASP A 180 -8.34 -8.10 -13.23
C ASP A 180 -8.45 -7.75 -11.75
N PHE A 181 -7.33 -7.56 -11.06
CA PHE A 181 -7.28 -7.34 -9.62
C PHE A 181 -6.10 -6.43 -9.22
N PRO A 182 -6.17 -5.74 -8.07
CA PRO A 182 -5.05 -4.94 -7.57
C PRO A 182 -3.80 -5.81 -7.34
N VAL A 183 -2.63 -5.36 -7.77
CA VAL A 183 -1.34 -6.05 -7.50
C VAL A 183 -0.37 -5.19 -6.71
N ALA A 184 -0.59 -3.88 -6.70
CA ALA A 184 0.21 -2.96 -5.93
C ALA A 184 -0.62 -1.76 -5.49
N MET A 185 -0.19 -1.19 -4.37
CA MET A 185 -0.69 0.08 -3.87
C MET A 185 0.51 0.92 -3.44
N GLN A 186 0.52 2.21 -3.80
CA GLN A 186 1.52 3.20 -3.37
C GLN A 186 0.81 4.45 -2.85
N ILE A 187 1.45 5.17 -1.94
CA ILE A 187 0.91 6.41 -1.37
C ILE A 187 1.81 7.58 -1.77
N SER A 188 1.21 8.63 -2.31
CA SER A 188 1.87 9.92 -2.46
C SER A 188 1.74 10.71 -1.16
N HIS A 189 2.80 10.74 -0.37
CA HIS A 189 2.85 11.62 0.82
C HIS A 189 2.85 13.11 0.44
N LYS A 190 3.36 13.46 -0.75
CA LYS A 190 3.41 14.84 -1.25
C LYS A 190 2.00 15.39 -1.54
N TYR A 191 1.14 14.59 -2.16
CA TYR A 191 -0.20 15.06 -2.58
C TYR A 191 -1.35 14.51 -1.74
N GLY A 192 -1.08 13.53 -0.88
CA GLY A 192 -2.13 12.80 -0.15
C GLY A 192 -2.99 11.96 -1.09
N LEU A 193 -2.37 11.21 -2.00
CA LEU A 193 -3.06 10.37 -2.99
C LEU A 193 -2.73 8.89 -2.83
N ILE A 194 -3.71 8.03 -3.06
CA ILE A 194 -3.59 6.58 -3.10
C ILE A 194 -3.55 6.15 -4.56
N TYR A 195 -2.49 5.43 -4.95
CA TYR A 195 -2.35 4.80 -6.25
C TYR A 195 -2.61 3.30 -6.12
N VAL A 196 -3.67 2.80 -6.76
CA VAL A 196 -3.95 1.36 -6.88
C VAL A 196 -3.64 0.91 -8.29
N ILE A 197 -2.71 -0.03 -8.44
CA ILE A 197 -2.25 -0.54 -9.73
C ILE A 197 -2.71 -1.99 -9.87
N THR A 198 -3.36 -2.33 -10.98
CA THR A 198 -3.87 -3.68 -11.23
C THR A 198 -2.93 -4.53 -12.08
N LYS A 199 -3.21 -5.84 -12.12
CA LYS A 199 -2.42 -6.79 -12.87
C LYS A 199 -2.36 -6.41 -14.35
N LEU A 200 -3.48 -6.04 -14.96
CA LEU A 200 -3.59 -5.72 -16.39
C LEU A 200 -3.35 -4.24 -16.72
N GLY A 201 -2.79 -3.48 -15.78
CA GLY A 201 -2.28 -2.13 -16.02
C GLY A 201 -3.30 -1.01 -15.88
N LEU A 202 -4.42 -1.24 -15.19
CA LEU A 202 -5.28 -0.14 -14.74
C LEU A 202 -4.61 0.58 -13.57
N LEU A 203 -4.76 1.89 -13.56
CA LEU A 203 -4.42 2.78 -12.45
C LEU A 203 -5.72 3.37 -11.92
N PHE A 204 -5.90 3.30 -10.61
CA PHE A 204 -6.88 4.09 -9.89
C PHE A 204 -6.17 5.05 -8.95
N VAL A 205 -6.66 6.28 -8.88
CA VAL A 205 -6.14 7.34 -8.03
C VAL A 205 -7.28 7.83 -7.14
N TYR A 206 -7.06 7.79 -5.83
CA TYR A 206 -8.02 8.27 -4.83
C TYR A 206 -7.36 9.27 -3.89
N ASP A 207 -8.17 10.17 -3.36
CA ASP A 207 -7.77 11.02 -2.25
C ASP A 207 -7.58 10.20 -0.97
N LEU A 208 -6.48 10.42 -0.23
CA LEU A 208 -6.17 9.68 0.99
C LEU A 208 -7.14 10.00 2.14
N GLU A 209 -7.58 11.24 2.23
CA GLU A 209 -8.36 11.76 3.36
C GLU A 209 -9.85 11.39 3.26
N THR A 210 -10.40 11.41 2.05
CA THR A 210 -11.82 11.18 1.80
C THR A 210 -12.13 9.86 1.09
N ALA A 211 -11.12 9.21 0.49
CA ALA A 211 -11.29 8.14 -0.49
C ALA A 211 -12.12 8.55 -1.72
N THR A 212 -12.18 9.85 -2.06
CA THR A 212 -12.81 10.32 -3.29
C THR A 212 -11.99 9.89 -4.51
N ALA A 213 -12.65 9.33 -5.53
CA ALA A 213 -11.98 8.99 -6.78
C ALA A 213 -11.51 10.25 -7.50
N VAL A 214 -10.24 10.28 -7.90
CA VAL A 214 -9.62 11.41 -8.61
C VAL A 214 -9.41 11.05 -10.07
N TYR A 215 -8.74 9.93 -10.35
CA TYR A 215 -8.39 9.59 -11.72
C TYR A 215 -8.40 8.09 -11.93
N ARG A 216 -8.70 7.69 -13.17
CA ARG A 216 -8.66 6.29 -13.58
C ARG A 216 -8.29 6.19 -15.05
N ASN A 217 -7.31 5.36 -15.36
CA ASN A 217 -6.94 5.05 -16.75
C ASN A 217 -6.16 3.74 -16.84
N ARG A 218 -5.97 3.22 -18.06
CA ARG A 218 -5.02 2.14 -18.32
C ARG A 218 -3.66 2.73 -18.67
N ILE A 219 -2.65 2.44 -17.87
CA ILE A 219 -1.28 2.96 -18.01
C ILE A 219 -0.32 1.97 -18.67
N SER A 220 -0.72 0.70 -18.82
CA SER A 220 0.08 -0.31 -19.49
C SER A 220 -0.80 -1.32 -20.23
N PRO A 221 -0.49 -1.67 -21.48
CA PRO A 221 -1.15 -2.78 -22.16
C PRO A 221 -0.64 -4.14 -21.67
N TYR A 222 0.53 -4.17 -21.01
CA TYR A 222 1.17 -5.39 -20.52
C TYR A 222 1.07 -5.53 -19.00
N PRO A 223 1.07 -6.76 -18.46
CA PRO A 223 0.91 -6.94 -17.03
C PRO A 223 2.03 -6.30 -16.21
N ILE A 224 1.65 -5.54 -15.19
CA ILE A 224 2.58 -4.97 -14.20
C ILE A 224 2.89 -6.06 -13.16
N PHE A 225 4.15 -6.16 -12.74
CA PHE A 225 4.57 -7.17 -11.77
C PHE A 225 5.46 -6.63 -10.64
N LEU A 226 5.97 -5.41 -10.77
CA LEU A 226 6.80 -4.77 -9.76
C LEU A 226 6.49 -3.29 -9.73
N THR A 227 6.41 -2.71 -8.53
CA THR A 227 6.28 -1.26 -8.33
C THR A 227 7.15 -0.81 -7.17
N SER A 228 7.49 0.47 -7.16
CA SER A 228 8.13 1.17 -6.05
C SER A 228 7.61 2.59 -5.97
N GLU A 229 7.67 3.20 -4.80
CA GLU A 229 7.40 4.62 -4.65
C GLU A 229 8.47 5.45 -5.39
N ALA A 230 8.06 6.59 -5.93
CA ALA A 230 8.93 7.64 -6.46
C ALA A 230 8.75 8.89 -5.59
N SER A 231 9.18 8.79 -4.34
CA SER A 231 8.83 9.74 -3.27
C SER A 231 9.25 11.18 -3.57
N SER A 232 10.36 11.38 -4.30
CA SER A 232 10.86 12.72 -4.70
C SER A 232 9.89 13.50 -5.58
N VAL A 233 9.06 12.81 -6.36
CA VAL A 233 8.08 13.43 -7.26
C VAL A 233 6.64 13.16 -6.81
N GLY A 234 6.45 12.53 -5.64
CA GLY A 234 5.13 12.12 -5.16
C GLY A 234 4.43 11.10 -6.05
N GLY A 235 5.18 10.26 -6.77
CA GLY A 235 4.66 9.31 -7.75
C GLY A 235 5.05 7.87 -7.45
N PHE A 236 5.07 7.03 -8.50
CA PHE A 236 5.54 5.65 -8.42
C PHE A 236 6.22 5.20 -9.71
N TYR A 237 7.11 4.22 -9.56
CA TYR A 237 7.65 3.42 -10.66
C TYR A 237 6.86 2.12 -10.81
N ALA A 238 6.63 1.68 -12.04
CA ALA A 238 6.07 0.38 -12.35
C ALA A 238 6.85 -0.31 -13.48
N VAL A 239 7.05 -1.62 -13.36
CA VAL A 239 7.70 -2.46 -14.39
C VAL A 239 6.69 -3.46 -14.92
N ASN A 240 6.55 -3.49 -16.25
CA ASN A 240 5.68 -4.44 -16.92
C ASN A 240 6.45 -5.61 -17.54
N ARG A 241 5.73 -6.67 -17.93
CA ARG A 241 6.31 -7.91 -18.49
C ARG A 241 7.08 -7.75 -19.82
N ARG A 242 7.07 -6.56 -20.43
CA ARG A 242 7.93 -6.24 -21.59
C ARG A 242 9.23 -5.53 -21.21
N GLY A 243 9.47 -5.33 -19.91
CA GLY A 243 10.66 -4.62 -19.41
C GLY A 243 10.55 -3.11 -19.47
N GLN A 244 9.37 -2.54 -19.79
CA GLN A 244 9.18 -1.09 -19.74
C GLN A 244 9.13 -0.62 -18.29
N VAL A 245 9.84 0.46 -18.00
CA VAL A 245 9.80 1.16 -16.71
C VAL A 245 8.97 2.42 -16.87
N LEU A 246 7.83 2.47 -16.21
CA LEU A 246 6.90 3.58 -16.20
C LEU A 246 7.14 4.42 -14.94
N LEU A 247 7.27 5.72 -15.09
CA LEU A 247 7.15 6.69 -13.99
C LEU A 247 5.81 7.40 -14.14
N ALA A 248 4.97 7.33 -13.11
CA ALA A 248 3.71 8.06 -13.06
C ALA A 248 3.71 9.02 -11.86
N THR A 249 3.32 10.27 -12.11
CA THR A 249 3.12 11.29 -11.07
C THR A 249 2.01 12.25 -11.48
N VAL A 250 1.60 13.11 -10.55
CA VAL A 250 0.62 14.17 -10.77
C VAL A 250 1.19 15.21 -11.73
N ASN A 251 0.39 15.61 -12.72
CA ASN A 251 0.65 16.82 -13.49
C ASN A 251 0.20 18.04 -12.68
N GLU A 252 1.14 18.69 -12.00
CA GLU A 252 0.87 19.80 -11.07
C GLU A 252 0.15 20.98 -11.74
N ALA A 253 0.40 21.24 -13.04
CA ALA A 253 -0.20 22.34 -13.77
C ALA A 253 -1.70 22.12 -14.06
N THR A 254 -2.14 20.87 -14.18
CA THR A 254 -3.50 20.55 -14.66
C THR A 254 -4.37 19.84 -13.64
N ILE A 255 -3.82 19.33 -12.54
CA ILE A 255 -4.60 18.54 -11.56
C ILE A 255 -5.69 19.37 -10.87
N VAL A 256 -5.38 20.60 -10.47
CA VAL A 256 -6.34 21.49 -9.81
C VAL A 256 -7.52 21.82 -10.73
N PRO A 257 -7.33 22.34 -11.96
CA PRO A 257 -8.44 22.61 -12.88
C PRO A 257 -9.18 21.33 -13.31
N PHE A 258 -8.48 20.20 -13.44
CA PHE A 258 -9.12 18.92 -13.71
C PHE A 258 -10.11 18.53 -12.61
N VAL A 259 -9.69 18.60 -11.33
CA VAL A 259 -10.55 18.25 -10.20
C VAL A 259 -11.68 19.28 -10.01
N SER A 260 -11.40 20.58 -10.12
CA SER A 260 -12.43 21.60 -9.93
C SER A 260 -13.48 21.59 -11.04
N SER A 261 -13.06 21.40 -12.30
CA SER A 261 -13.94 21.60 -13.46
C SER A 261 -14.44 20.31 -14.08
N GLN A 262 -13.58 19.29 -14.26
CA GLN A 262 -14.03 18.03 -14.87
C GLN A 262 -14.69 17.10 -13.86
N LEU A 263 -14.16 17.01 -12.63
CA LEU A 263 -14.80 16.26 -11.56
C LEU A 263 -15.88 17.06 -10.81
N ASN A 264 -16.00 18.36 -11.10
CA ASN A 264 -16.90 19.30 -10.43
C ASN A 264 -16.78 19.23 -8.89
N ASN A 265 -15.55 19.15 -8.38
CA ASN A 265 -15.28 19.02 -6.95
C ASN A 265 -14.32 20.10 -6.47
N LEU A 266 -14.88 21.28 -6.21
CA LEU A 266 -14.13 22.47 -5.78
C LEU A 266 -13.42 22.25 -4.43
N GLU A 267 -14.09 21.61 -3.48
CA GLU A 267 -13.53 21.34 -2.15
C GLU A 267 -12.27 20.48 -2.23
N LEU A 268 -12.33 19.38 -3.00
CA LEU A 268 -11.17 18.52 -3.21
C LEU A 268 -10.05 19.24 -3.95
N ALA A 269 -10.37 20.05 -4.96
CA ALA A 269 -9.38 20.83 -5.70
C ALA A 269 -8.61 21.80 -4.79
N VAL A 270 -9.33 22.54 -3.93
CA VAL A 270 -8.73 23.46 -2.95
C VAL A 270 -7.87 22.70 -1.93
N ASN A 271 -8.35 21.57 -1.42
CA ASN A 271 -7.60 20.76 -0.44
C ASN A 271 -6.34 20.15 -1.06
N LEU A 272 -6.43 19.60 -2.28
CA LEU A 272 -5.26 19.10 -3.01
C LEU A 272 -4.25 20.21 -3.27
N ALA A 273 -4.70 21.38 -3.70
CA ALA A 273 -3.82 22.49 -3.99
C ALA A 273 -3.06 22.98 -2.76
N LYS A 274 -3.76 23.12 -1.62
CA LYS A 274 -3.15 23.47 -0.34
C LYS A 274 -2.13 22.42 0.13
N ARG A 275 -2.51 21.13 0.15
CA ARG A 275 -1.64 20.06 0.64
C ARG A 275 -0.41 19.87 -0.24
N GLY A 276 -0.57 19.95 -1.56
CA GLY A 276 0.50 19.74 -2.54
C GLY A 276 1.30 20.98 -2.92
N ASN A 277 0.94 22.15 -2.39
CA ASN A 277 1.45 23.46 -2.84
C ASN A 277 1.36 23.63 -4.38
N LEU A 278 0.18 23.33 -4.93
CA LEU A 278 -0.06 23.29 -6.37
C LEU A 278 -0.60 24.64 -6.88
N PRO A 279 -0.23 25.05 -8.11
CA PRO A 279 -0.76 26.27 -8.72
C PRO A 279 -2.26 26.17 -9.04
N GLY A 280 -2.93 27.32 -9.18
CA GLY A 280 -4.32 27.40 -9.62
C GLY A 280 -5.35 27.46 -8.50
N ALA A 281 -4.92 27.40 -7.22
CA ALA A 281 -5.79 27.65 -6.08
C ALA A 281 -6.27 29.11 -6.02
N GLU A 282 -5.48 30.05 -6.56
CA GLU A 282 -5.80 31.49 -6.50
C GLU A 282 -7.13 31.79 -7.21
N ASN A 283 -7.39 31.10 -8.31
CA ASN A 283 -8.61 31.24 -9.11
C ASN A 283 -9.86 30.64 -8.43
N LEU A 284 -9.67 29.79 -7.40
CA LEU A 284 -10.76 29.07 -6.73
C LEU A 284 -11.28 29.79 -5.49
N VAL A 285 -10.44 30.60 -4.84
CA VAL A 285 -10.78 31.31 -3.59
C VAL A 285 -11.36 32.71 -3.86
N GLY A 286 -11.09 33.28 -5.04
CA GLY A 286 -11.54 34.63 -5.43
C GLY A 286 -13.03 34.77 -5.78
N GLY A 287 -13.85 33.72 -5.67
CA GLY A 287 -15.30 33.77 -5.93
C GLY A 287 -16.17 34.21 -4.75
N TYR A 288 -15.55 34.54 -3.60
CA TYR A 288 -16.23 35.02 -2.38
C TYR A 288 -15.60 36.34 -1.88
N VAL A 289 -15.52 37.34 -2.75
CA VAL A 289 -15.38 38.75 -2.35
C VAL A 289 -16.46 39.56 -3.04
#